data_AF-A0A822BPL5-F1
#
_entry.id   AF-A0A822BPL5-F1
#
_cell.length_a   1.000
_cell.length_b   1.000
_cell.length_c   1.000
_cell.angle_alpha   90.00
_cell.angle_beta   90.00
_cell.angle_gamma   90.00
#
_symmetry.space_group_name_H-M   'P 1'
#
loop_
_entity.id
_entity.type
_entity.pdbx_description
1 polymer ?
#
loop_
_entity_poly.entity_id
_entity_poly.type
_entity_poly.pdbx_seq_one_letter_code
_entity_poly.pdbx_strand_id
1 'polypeptide(L)' 'NYLSQRLNAWKQHPLDIAVVGSSGVGKSTFINCLRGVEAEAEGAADVGVVETTNEPTPYEHPDFSNLKIWDLPEK' A
#
# COMPACT_ATOMS: atom_id res chain seq x y z
N ASN A 1 13.13 -11.82 -26.34
CA ASN A 1 13.65 -13.22 -26.35
C ASN A 1 13.53 -13.78 -24.93
N TYR A 2 13.92 -15.04 -24.71
CA TYR A 2 13.83 -15.73 -23.40
C TYR A 2 14.45 -14.95 -22.22
N LEU A 3 15.60 -14.29 -22.42
CA LEU A 3 16.27 -13.52 -21.36
C LEU A 3 15.46 -12.28 -20.97
N SER A 4 14.87 -11.59 -21.95
CA SER A 4 13.98 -10.45 -21.67
C SER A 4 12.75 -10.87 -20.87
N GLN A 5 12.19 -12.04 -21.14
CA GLN A 5 11.07 -12.58 -20.35
C GLN A 5 11.52 -12.88 -18.91
N ARG A 6 12.65 -13.58 -18.72
CA ARG A 6 13.16 -13.88 -17.37
C ARG A 6 13.51 -12.64 -16.56
N LEU A 7 14.10 -11.63 -17.20
CA LEU A 7 14.43 -10.37 -16.53
C LEU A 7 13.18 -9.59 -16.08
N ASN A 8 12.07 -9.74 -16.80
CA ASN A 8 10.81 -9.03 -16.50
C ASN A 8 9.77 -9.87 -15.75
N ALA A 9 10.05 -11.15 -15.47
CA ALA A 9 9.10 -12.05 -14.83
C ALA A 9 8.62 -11.54 -13.46
N TRP A 10 9.48 -10.82 -12.73
CA TRP A 10 9.13 -10.22 -11.43
C TRP A 10 8.01 -9.18 -11.52
N LYS A 11 7.85 -8.49 -12.67
CA LYS A 11 6.83 -7.45 -12.85
C LYS A 11 5.40 -7.99 -12.82
N GLN A 12 5.24 -9.30 -12.99
CA GLN A 12 3.93 -9.97 -12.94
C GLN A 12 3.72 -10.72 -11.63
N HIS A 13 4.72 -10.75 -10.75
CA HIS A 13 4.61 -11.46 -9.49
C HIS A 13 3.82 -10.62 -8.49
N PRO A 14 2.76 -11.16 -7.85
CA PRO A 14 2.08 -10.45 -6.78
C PRO A 14 3.05 -10.08 -5.66
N LEU A 15 2.93 -8.85 -5.17
CA LEU A 15 3.73 -8.31 -4.08
C LEU A 15 2.80 -7.65 -3.06
N ASP A 16 2.85 -8.16 -1.83
CA ASP A 16 2.07 -7.66 -0.70
C ASP A 16 3.04 -7.06 0.34
N ILE A 17 2.81 -5.80 0.72
CA ILE A 17 3.60 -5.09 1.72
C ILE A 17 2.68 -4.74 2.89
N ALA A 18 2.96 -5.28 4.08
CA ALA A 18 2.23 -4.92 5.29
C ALA A 18 2.90 -3.74 6.02
N VAL A 19 2.11 -2.72 6.35
CA VAL A 19 2.53 -1.57 7.16
C VAL A 19 1.94 -1.75 8.55
N VAL A 20 2.82 -1.73 9.56
CA VAL A 20 2.47 -1.93 10.97
C VAL A 20 3.08 -0.84 11.83
N GLY A 21 2.44 -0.53 12.94
CA GLY A 21 2.88 0.49 13.88
C GLY A 21 1.71 1.11 14.62
N SER A 22 2.00 1.90 15.64
CA SER A 22 0.95 2.42 16.51
C SER A 22 0.03 3.44 15.86
N SER A 23 -1.12 3.68 16.48
CA SER A 23 -2.00 4.77 16.06
C SER A 23 -1.28 6.12 16.05
N GLY A 24 -1.58 6.96 15.05
CA GLY A 24 -1.02 8.31 14.94
C GLY A 24 0.44 8.42 14.51
N VAL A 25 1.16 7.31 14.24
CA VAL A 25 2.58 7.35 13.82
C VAL A 25 2.79 7.69 12.33
N GLY A 26 1.71 7.93 11.59
CA GLY A 26 1.76 8.31 10.16
C GLY A 26 1.71 7.16 9.16
N LYS A 27 1.15 5.99 9.52
CA LYS A 27 1.00 4.84 8.62
C LYS A 27 0.26 5.19 7.32
N SER A 28 -0.93 5.79 7.43
CA SER A 28 -1.73 6.17 6.25
C SER A 28 -1.01 7.16 5.34
N THR A 29 -0.30 8.14 5.92
CA THR A 29 0.54 9.07 5.18
C THR A 29 1.65 8.32 4.44
N PHE A 30 2.34 7.39 5.09
CA PHE A 30 3.37 6.58 4.47
C PHE A 30 2.81 5.74 3.30
N ILE A 31 1.63 5.12 3.47
CA ILE A 31 0.96 4.35 2.43
C ILE A 31 0.64 5.22 1.21
N ASN A 32 0.06 6.41 1.43
CA ASN A 32 -0.28 7.34 0.35
C ASN A 32 0.97 7.84 -0.39
N CYS A 33 2.03 8.21 0.35
CA CYS A 33 3.30 8.60 -0.25
C CYS A 33 3.93 7.46 -1.07
N LEU A 34 3.89 6.23 -0.56
CA LEU A 34 4.42 5.06 -1.27
C LEU A 34 3.63 4.76 -2.55
N ARG A 35 2.34 5.08 -2.57
CA ARG A 35 1.47 4.97 -3.75
C ARG A 35 1.55 6.16 -4.70
N GLY A 36 2.21 7.26 -4.29
CA GLY A 36 2.20 8.51 -5.04
C GLY A 36 0.81 9.15 -5.16
N VAL A 37 -0.06 8.93 -4.16
CA VAL A 37 -1.44 9.42 -4.14
C VAL A 37 -1.56 10.54 -3.10
N GLU A 38 -2.28 11.62 -3.46
CA GLU A 38 -2.58 12.72 -2.55
C GLU A 38 -3.55 12.27 -1.44
N ALA A 39 -3.43 12.82 -0.24
CA ALA A 39 -4.21 12.36 0.91
C ALA A 39 -5.73 12.55 0.76
N GLU A 40 -6.15 13.54 -0.02
CA GLU A 40 -7.55 13.87 -0.29
C GLU A 40 -8.11 13.16 -1.54
N ALA A 41 -7.30 12.36 -2.23
CA ALA A 41 -7.75 11.66 -3.42
C ALA A 41 -8.72 10.52 -3.08
N GLU A 42 -9.63 10.22 -4.02
CA GLU A 42 -10.52 9.08 -3.89
C GLU A 42 -9.71 7.78 -3.78
N GLY A 43 -9.95 6.99 -2.72
CA GLY A 43 -9.22 5.75 -2.45
C GLY A 43 -7.83 5.96 -1.83
N ALA A 44 -7.50 7.16 -1.34
CA ALA A 44 -6.39 7.38 -0.43
C ALA A 44 -6.64 6.68 0.92
N ALA A 45 -5.57 6.30 1.61
CA ALA A 45 -5.65 5.85 2.99
C ALA A 45 -6.01 7.03 3.88
N ASP A 46 -7.08 6.89 4.65
CA ASP A 46 -7.56 7.96 5.52
C ASP A 46 -6.49 8.35 6.55
N VAL A 47 -6.16 9.65 6.59
CA VAL A 47 -5.17 10.21 7.51
C VAL A 47 -5.91 10.87 8.68
N GLY A 48 -5.63 10.42 9.90
CA GLY A 48 -6.24 10.95 11.11
C GLY A 48 -5.46 10.58 12.38
N VAL A 49 -5.78 11.27 13.48
CA VAL A 49 -5.18 11.03 14.81
C VAL A 49 -5.86 9.86 15.54
N VAL A 50 -7.12 9.58 15.21
CA VAL A 50 -7.87 8.44 15.72
C VAL A 50 -7.48 7.21 14.90
N GLU A 51 -7.45 6.01 15.50
CA GLU A 51 -7.35 4.79 14.70
C GLU A 51 -8.47 4.74 13.67
N THR A 52 -8.08 4.83 12.40
CA THR A 52 -8.99 4.74 11.26
C THR A 52 -9.17 3.29 10.79
N THR A 53 -8.30 2.38 11.24
CA THR A 53 -8.16 1.03 10.68
C THR A 53 -8.52 0.01 11.76
N ASN A 54 -9.68 -0.64 11.61
CA ASN A 54 -10.16 -1.72 12.49
C ASN A 54 -9.99 -3.11 11.85
N GLU A 55 -9.74 -3.16 10.53
CA GLU A 55 -9.57 -4.38 9.75
C GLU A 55 -8.39 -4.22 8.77
N PRO A 56 -7.67 -5.31 8.45
CA PRO A 56 -6.64 -5.29 7.42
C PRO A 56 -7.17 -4.72 6.09
N THR A 57 -6.66 -3.56 5.68
CA THR A 57 -7.16 -2.82 4.53
C THR A 57 -6.11 -2.77 3.43
N PRO A 58 -6.38 -3.36 2.24
CA PRO A 58 -5.46 -3.29 1.11
C PRO A 58 -5.63 -2.00 0.30
N TYR A 59 -4.51 -1.44 -0.12
CA TYR A 59 -4.43 -0.32 -1.05
C TYR A 59 -3.61 -0.73 -2.28
N GLU A 60 -4.25 -0.74 -3.45
CA GLU A 60 -3.59 -1.04 -4.72
C GLU A 60 -2.75 0.17 -5.19
N HIS A 61 -1.58 -0.13 -5.77
CA HIS A 61 -0.74 0.90 -6.38
C HIS A 61 -1.29 1.28 -7.76
N PRO A 62 -1.47 2.58 -8.09
CA PRO A 62 -2.09 3.01 -9.34
C PRO A 62 -1.36 2.49 -10.59
N ASP A 63 -0.03 2.51 -10.58
CA ASP A 63 0.78 2.05 -11.72
C ASP A 63 1.17 0.55 -11.70
N PHE A 64 0.98 -0.14 -10.56
CA PHE A 64 1.45 -1.52 -10.37
C PHE A 64 0.33 -2.37 -9.79
N SER A 65 -0.51 -2.93 -10.67
CA SER A 65 -1.67 -3.75 -10.27
C SER A 65 -1.32 -5.02 -9.51
N ASN A 66 -0.07 -5.46 -9.56
CA ASN A 66 0.44 -6.60 -8.80
C ASN A 66 0.96 -6.20 -7.39
N LEU A 67 0.94 -4.92 -7.03
CA LEU A 67 1.39 -4.42 -5.73
C LEU A 67 0.21 -3.98 -4.87
N LYS A 68 0.11 -4.59 -3.68
CA LYS A 68 -0.82 -4.20 -2.62
C LYS A 68 -0.06 -3.77 -1.38
N ILE A 69 -0.44 -2.63 -0.83
CA ILE A 69 0.07 -2.13 0.44
C ILE A 69 -1.05 -2.25 1.46
N TRP A 70 -0.81 -3.02 2.51
CA TRP A 70 -1.79 -3.35 3.53
C TRP A 70 -1.57 -2.47 4.75
N ASP A 71 -2.61 -1.74 5.15
CA ASP A 71 -2.68 -1.15 6.49
C ASP A 71 -3.27 -2.18 7.45
N LEU A 72 -2.52 -2.52 8.50
CA LEU A 72 -2.96 -3.50 9.48
C LEU A 72 -3.33 -2.79 10.79
N PRO A 73 -4.48 -3.15 11.41
CA PRO A 73 -4.88 -2.59 12.70
C PRO A 73 -3.90 -3.00 13.81
N GLU A 74 -3.77 -2.16 14.85
CA GLU A 74 -3.22 -2.66 16.12
C GLU A 74 -4.16 -3.72 16.70
N LYS A 75 -3.59 -4.69 17.42
CA LYS A 75 -4.38 -5.76 18.05
C LYS A 75 -5.23 -5.26 19.21
#